data_AF-A0A7K3XE84-F1
#
_entry.id   AF-A0A7K3XE84-F1
#
_cell.length_a   1.000
_cell.length_b   1.000
_cell.length_c   1.000
_cell.angle_alpha   90.00
_cell.angle_beta   90.00
_cell.angle_gamma   90.00
#
_symmetry.space_group_name_H-M   'P 1'
#
loop_
_entity.id
_entity.type
_entity.pdbx_description
1 polymer ?
#
loop_
_entity_poly.entity_id
_entity_poly.type
_entity_poly.pdbx_seq_one_letter_code
_entity_poly.pdbx_strand_id
1 'polypeptide(L)'
;MENWPVLIAFNFTHEAHQVKGYLEANGVETFLKDELTTQVISYLPSAIGGVKLLVRESDYEQGIQLLKEGGYLIEADSEPESKIETVLFIKTTDQKICPFCKSANIIKDRQVGAIAAILFAILNLFLMMGTSSSRFKSVFKCFDCGKEWKFKKNKFVFLTI
;
A
#
# COMPACT_ATOMS: atom_id res chain seq x y z
N MET A 1 -32.91 -2.83 15.33
CA MET A 1 -31.63 -3.58 15.34
C MET A 1 -30.55 -2.55 15.46
N GLU A 2 -29.75 -2.59 16.53
CA GLU A 2 -28.59 -1.70 16.62
C GLU A 2 -27.62 -2.02 15.47
N ASN A 3 -27.23 -1.00 14.73
CA ASN A 3 -26.32 -1.13 13.61
C ASN A 3 -24.87 -1.05 14.12
N TRP A 4 -24.06 -2.03 13.75
CA TRP A 4 -22.66 -2.13 14.15
C TRP A 4 -21.79 -2.09 12.90
N PRO A 5 -21.45 -0.90 12.39
CA PRO A 5 -20.57 -0.78 11.23
C PRO A 5 -19.16 -1.31 11.54
N VAL A 6 -18.50 -1.82 10.50
CA VAL A 6 -17.09 -2.21 10.55
C VAL A 6 -16.22 -0.96 10.48
N LEU A 7 -15.36 -0.78 11.47
CA LEU A 7 -14.43 0.35 11.56
C LEU A 7 -13.12 0.05 10.81
N ILE A 8 -12.54 -1.12 11.06
CA ILE A 8 -11.26 -1.55 10.49
C ILE A 8 -11.19 -3.09 10.50
N ALA A 9 -10.36 -3.67 9.62
CA ALA A 9 -10.12 -5.11 9.57
C ALA A 9 -8.62 -5.41 9.67
N PHE A 10 -8.27 -6.47 10.40
CA PHE A 10 -6.90 -6.91 10.65
C PHE A 10 -6.65 -8.30 10.10
N ASN A 11 -5.42 -8.55 9.64
CA ASN A 11 -5.05 -9.90 9.19
C ASN A 11 -4.75 -10.82 10.38
N PHE A 12 -4.33 -10.26 11.52
CA PHE A 12 -3.95 -11.01 12.71
C PHE A 12 -4.82 -10.65 13.92
N THR A 13 -5.22 -11.67 14.67
CA THR A 13 -6.06 -11.52 15.87
C THR A 13 -5.43 -10.65 16.95
N HIS A 14 -4.11 -10.72 17.13
CA HIS A 14 -3.43 -9.95 18.17
C HIS A 14 -3.45 -8.44 17.91
N GLU A 15 -3.33 -8.02 16.64
CA GLU A 15 -3.45 -6.61 16.23
C GLU A 15 -4.86 -6.09 16.52
N ALA A 16 -5.87 -6.89 16.22
CA ALA A 16 -7.27 -6.55 16.49
C ALA A 16 -7.53 -6.34 17.99
N HIS A 17 -6.98 -7.21 18.84
CA HIS A 17 -7.10 -7.07 20.31
C HIS A 17 -6.34 -5.86 20.86
N GLN A 18 -5.20 -5.51 20.28
CA GLN A 18 -4.46 -4.31 20.67
C GLN A 18 -5.31 -3.05 20.43
N VAL A 19 -5.90 -2.93 19.24
CA VAL A 19 -6.73 -1.77 18.87
C VAL A 19 -8.05 -1.76 19.64
N LYS A 20 -8.66 -2.92 19.85
CA LYS A 20 -9.82 -3.07 20.73
C LYS A 20 -9.55 -2.52 22.12
N GLY A 21 -8.46 -2.95 22.76
CA GLY A 21 -8.10 -2.48 24.10
C GLY A 21 -7.87 -0.96 24.15
N TYR A 22 -7.28 -0.40 23.09
CA TYR A 22 -7.10 1.05 22.97
C TYR A 22 -8.43 1.81 22.86
N LEU A 23 -9.36 1.34 22.02
CA LEU A 23 -10.68 1.96 21.86
C LEU A 23 -11.54 1.83 23.13
N GLU A 24 -11.54 0.65 23.76
CA GLU A 24 -12.27 0.41 25.02
C GLU A 24 -11.72 1.24 26.17
N ALA A 25 -10.39 1.44 26.25
CA ALA A 25 -9.77 2.33 27.23
C ALA A 25 -10.18 3.81 27.07
N ASN A 26 -10.58 4.21 25.86
CA ASN A 26 -11.12 5.53 25.55
C ASN A 26 -12.66 5.59 25.60
N GLY A 27 -13.31 4.55 26.14
CA GLY A 27 -14.76 4.50 26.35
C GLY A 27 -15.58 4.15 25.12
N VAL A 28 -14.96 3.66 24.04
CA VAL A 28 -15.67 3.21 22.83
C VAL A 28 -15.94 1.71 22.93
N GLU A 29 -17.21 1.31 22.84
CA GLU A 29 -17.58 -0.11 22.86
C GLU A 29 -17.30 -0.76 21.50
N THR A 30 -16.61 -1.91 21.53
CA THR A 30 -16.19 -2.60 20.30
C THR A 30 -16.51 -4.09 20.31
N PHE A 31 -16.76 -4.66 19.14
CA PHE A 31 -16.87 -6.10 18.93
C PHE A 31 -15.91 -6.58 17.86
N LEU A 32 -15.37 -7.78 18.03
CA LEU A 32 -14.59 -8.47 16.99
C LEU A 32 -15.47 -9.50 16.31
N LYS A 33 -15.48 -9.48 14.98
CA LYS A 33 -16.14 -10.47 14.13
C LYS A 33 -15.08 -11.25 13.35
N ASP A 34 -15.40 -12.51 13.06
CA ASP A 34 -14.55 -13.43 12.29
C ASP A 34 -13.22 -13.80 13.00
N GLU A 35 -13.10 -13.54 14.31
CA GLU A 35 -11.93 -13.88 15.13
C GLU A 35 -11.67 -15.39 15.14
N LEU A 36 -12.68 -16.18 15.52
CA LEU A 36 -12.56 -17.64 15.63
C LEU A 36 -12.32 -18.28 14.26
N THR A 37 -12.96 -17.76 13.22
CA THR A 37 -12.78 -18.23 11.84
C THR A 37 -11.36 -17.99 11.35
N THR A 38 -10.76 -16.84 11.69
CA THR A 38 -9.36 -16.53 11.37
C THR A 38 -8.39 -17.43 12.14
N GLN A 39 -8.70 -17.78 13.39
CA GLN A 39 -7.89 -18.72 14.17
C GLN A 39 -7.92 -20.15 13.58
N VAL A 40 -9.09 -20.60 13.09
CA VAL A 40 -9.24 -21.93 12.47
C VAL A 40 -8.63 -21.96 11.06
N ILE A 41 -8.82 -20.90 10.26
CA ILE A 41 -8.33 -20.80 8.87
C ILE A 41 -7.15 -19.79 8.81
N SER A 42 -6.10 -20.08 9.58
CA SER A 42 -4.94 -19.21 9.72
C SER A 42 -4.11 -19.05 8.43
N TYR A 43 -4.22 -19.99 7.49
CA TYR A 43 -3.41 -19.98 6.27
C TYR A 43 -3.88 -18.96 5.21
N LEU A 44 -5.13 -18.47 5.26
CA LEU A 44 -5.67 -17.53 4.26
C LEU A 44 -6.61 -16.43 4.86
N PRO A 45 -6.16 -15.61 5.83
CA PRO A 45 -6.98 -14.59 6.49
C PRO A 45 -7.56 -13.55 5.50
N SER A 46 -6.80 -13.21 4.45
CA SER A 46 -7.22 -12.22 3.45
C SER A 46 -8.39 -12.66 2.56
N ALA A 47 -8.67 -13.97 2.46
CA ALA A 47 -9.83 -14.48 1.72
C ALA A 47 -11.15 -14.35 2.51
N ILE A 48 -11.07 -14.23 3.84
CA ILE A 48 -12.22 -14.05 4.76
C ILE A 48 -12.46 -12.55 5.05
N GLY A 49 -11.48 -11.71 4.69
CA GLY A 49 -11.50 -10.28 4.97
C GLY A 49 -11.00 -9.94 6.38
N GLY A 50 -10.23 -10.84 7.00
CA GLY A 50 -9.61 -10.65 8.31
C GLY A 50 -10.58 -10.59 9.49
N VAL A 51 -10.03 -10.28 10.66
CA VAL A 51 -10.78 -10.00 11.90
C VAL A 51 -11.31 -8.58 11.82
N LYS A 52 -12.64 -8.42 11.80
CA LYS A 52 -13.30 -7.12 11.66
C LYS A 52 -13.62 -6.54 13.03
N LEU A 53 -13.18 -5.32 13.28
CA LEU A 53 -13.52 -4.57 14.49
C LEU A 53 -14.73 -3.68 14.19
N LEU A 54 -15.80 -3.86 14.95
CA LEU A 54 -17.06 -3.14 14.82
C LEU A 54 -17.26 -2.24 16.03
N VAL A 55 -17.96 -1.12 15.81
CA VAL A 55 -18.30 -0.14 16.83
C VAL A 55 -19.77 0.23 16.72
N ARG A 56 -20.34 0.85 17.75
CA ARG A 56 -21.68 1.43 17.66
C ARG A 56 -21.70 2.50 16.57
N GLU A 57 -22.81 2.64 15.86
CA GLU A 57 -22.98 3.70 14.87
C GLU A 57 -22.76 5.11 15.46
N SER A 58 -23.14 5.32 16.72
CA SER A 58 -22.90 6.58 17.45
C SER A 58 -21.41 6.90 17.63
N ASP A 59 -20.56 5.88 17.73
CA ASP A 59 -19.16 6.01 18.13
C ASP A 59 -18.23 5.86 16.93
N TYR A 60 -18.79 5.73 15.71
CA TYR A 60 -18.02 5.47 14.50
C TYR A 60 -17.03 6.60 14.18
N GLU A 61 -17.47 7.85 14.20
CA GLU A 61 -16.61 9.01 13.96
C GLU A 61 -15.53 9.16 15.04
N GLN A 62 -15.91 8.97 16.30
CA GLN A 62 -14.98 8.99 17.44
C GLN A 62 -13.93 7.89 17.30
N GLY A 63 -14.33 6.68 16.91
CA GLY A 63 -13.45 5.56 16.65
C GLY A 63 -12.41 5.88 15.58
N ILE A 64 -12.83 6.47 14.45
CA ILE A 64 -11.88 6.90 13.40
C ILE A 64 -10.87 7.90 13.94
N GLN A 65 -11.32 8.89 14.70
CA GLN A 65 -10.45 9.93 15.24
C GLN A 65 -9.41 9.36 16.20
N LEU A 66 -9.83 8.50 17.14
CA LEU A 66 -8.93 7.81 18.05
C LEU A 66 -7.92 6.93 17.31
N LEU A 67 -8.35 6.21 16.27
CA LEU A 67 -7.43 5.40 15.47
C LEU A 67 -6.36 6.23 14.75
N LYS A 68 -6.69 7.45 14.30
CA LYS A 68 -5.71 8.39 13.73
C LYS A 68 -4.75 8.89 14.81
N GLU A 69 -5.26 9.29 15.96
CA GLU A 69 -4.47 9.78 17.10
C GLU A 69 -3.52 8.71 17.65
N GLY A 70 -3.99 7.45 17.71
CA GLY A 70 -3.20 6.29 18.12
C GLY A 70 -2.21 5.79 17.05
N GLY A 71 -2.20 6.37 15.85
CA GLY A 71 -1.31 5.97 14.76
C GLY A 71 -1.65 4.61 14.12
N TYR A 72 -2.87 4.10 14.34
CA TYR A 72 -3.35 2.84 13.76
C TYR A 72 -3.88 3.02 12.33
N LEU A 73 -4.27 4.24 11.96
CA LEU A 73 -4.61 4.62 10.60
C LEU A 73 -3.52 5.53 10.06
N ILE A 74 -2.83 5.06 9.02
CA ILE A 74 -1.91 5.87 8.23
C ILE A 74 -2.61 6.15 6.91
N GLU A 75 -2.76 7.42 6.54
CA GLU A 75 -3.33 7.80 5.25
C GLU A 75 -2.52 7.12 4.13
N ALA A 76 -3.21 6.54 3.15
CA ALA A 76 -2.67 5.63 2.12
C ALA A 76 -1.59 6.23 1.18
N ASP A 77 -1.06 7.40 1.52
CA ASP A 77 0.05 8.05 0.84
C ASP A 77 1.43 7.65 1.42
N SER A 78 1.49 6.88 2.51
CA SER A 78 2.75 6.36 3.06
C SER A 78 3.05 4.92 2.58
N GLU A 79 3.32 4.74 1.28
CA GLU A 79 4.29 3.70 0.93
C GLU A 79 5.66 4.12 1.48
N PRO A 80 6.51 3.19 1.95
CA PRO A 80 7.79 3.53 2.56
C PRO A 80 8.58 4.43 1.63
N GLU A 81 8.96 5.61 2.14
CA GLU A 81 9.74 6.64 1.47
C GLU A 81 11.09 6.10 0.97
N SER A 82 11.08 5.39 -0.16
CA SER A 82 12.22 5.43 -1.06
C SER A 82 12.22 6.84 -1.66
N LYS A 83 13.37 7.54 -1.59
CA LYS A 83 13.63 8.93 -2.05
C LYS A 83 13.39 9.18 -3.56
N ILE A 84 12.42 8.54 -4.15
CA ILE A 84 12.11 8.56 -5.57
C ILE A 84 10.86 9.41 -5.72
N GLU A 85 11.04 10.66 -6.16
CA GLU A 85 9.94 11.59 -6.40
C GLU A 85 9.04 11.02 -7.52
N THR A 86 7.72 10.99 -7.29
CA THR A 86 6.77 10.54 -8.33
C THR A 86 6.34 11.76 -9.15
N VAL A 87 6.68 11.76 -10.44
CA VAL A 87 6.29 12.84 -11.36
C VAL A 87 5.09 12.40 -12.19
N LEU A 88 4.04 13.23 -12.22
CA LEU A 88 2.84 12.99 -13.02
C LEU A 88 3.16 13.06 -14.52
N PHE A 89 2.76 12.04 -15.27
CA PHE A 89 2.89 12.04 -16.73
C PHE A 89 1.74 12.82 -17.38
N ILE A 90 2.02 14.00 -17.92
CA ILE A 90 1.10 14.76 -18.79
C ILE A 90 1.57 14.58 -20.25
N LYS A 91 0.65 14.49 -21.23
CA LYS A 91 0.95 14.27 -22.67
C LYS A 91 1.96 15.27 -23.29
N THR A 92 2.21 16.39 -22.64
CA THR A 92 3.18 17.44 -23.02
C THR A 92 4.58 17.28 -22.42
N THR A 93 4.85 16.19 -21.68
CA THR A 93 6.12 16.00 -20.99
C THR A 93 7.15 15.33 -21.91
N ASP A 94 8.17 16.07 -22.33
CA ASP A 94 9.31 15.53 -23.07
C ASP A 94 10.13 14.60 -22.18
N GLN A 95 10.07 13.30 -22.47
CA GLN A 95 10.78 12.24 -21.73
C GLN A 95 12.32 12.34 -21.79
N LYS A 96 12.84 13.31 -22.53
CA LYS A 96 14.27 13.58 -22.74
C LYS A 96 14.80 14.74 -21.89
N ILE A 97 13.91 15.43 -21.16
CA ILE A 97 14.26 16.65 -20.41
C ILE A 97 13.87 16.46 -18.94
N CYS A 98 14.76 16.85 -18.03
CA CYS A 98 14.55 16.69 -16.61
C CYS A 98 13.47 17.68 -16.16
N PRO A 99 12.40 17.24 -15.47
CA PRO A 99 11.32 18.12 -15.06
C PRO A 99 11.74 19.12 -13.96
N PHE A 100 12.90 18.91 -13.32
CA PHE A 100 13.36 19.72 -12.19
C PHE A 100 14.39 20.78 -12.58
N CYS A 101 15.32 20.46 -13.49
CA CYS A 101 16.40 21.38 -13.89
C CYS A 101 16.47 21.65 -15.39
N LYS A 102 15.56 21.06 -16.20
CA LYS A 102 15.50 21.20 -17.67
C LYS A 102 16.76 20.73 -18.41
N SER A 103 17.65 19.98 -17.76
CA SER A 103 18.79 19.41 -18.45
C SER A 103 18.37 18.22 -19.32
N ALA A 104 19.13 18.00 -20.40
CA ALA A 104 18.95 16.85 -21.29
C ALA A 104 19.74 15.61 -20.82
N ASN A 105 20.50 15.72 -19.72
CA ASN A 105 21.42 14.69 -19.25
C ASN A 105 20.72 13.73 -18.28
N ILE A 106 19.89 12.84 -18.82
CA ILE A 106 19.05 11.89 -18.08
C ILE A 106 19.33 10.47 -18.54
N ILE A 107 19.43 9.54 -17.59
CA ILE A 107 19.50 8.10 -17.86
C ILE A 107 18.26 7.41 -17.32
N LYS A 108 17.77 6.45 -18.11
CA LYS A 108 16.71 5.52 -17.73
C LYS A 108 17.35 4.24 -17.21
N ASP A 109 17.33 4.06 -15.90
CA ASP A 109 17.78 2.86 -15.23
C ASP A 109 16.66 1.81 -15.16
N ARG A 110 16.99 0.55 -15.45
CA ARG A 110 16.08 -0.59 -15.29
C ARG A 110 16.50 -1.35 -14.05
N GLN A 111 16.06 -0.88 -12.90
CA GLN A 111 16.35 -1.57 -11.65
C GLN A 111 15.49 -2.83 -11.53
N VAL A 112 16.15 -3.98 -11.45
CA VAL A 112 15.55 -5.22 -11.00
C VAL A 112 15.73 -5.26 -9.48
N GLY A 113 14.63 -5.30 -8.73
CA GLY A 113 14.72 -5.42 -7.27
C GLY A 113 15.47 -6.70 -6.91
N ALA A 114 16.46 -6.62 -6.01
CA ALA A 114 17.31 -7.76 -5.65
C ALA A 114 16.50 -9.01 -5.24
N ILE A 115 15.42 -8.81 -4.49
CA ILE A 115 14.47 -9.88 -4.09
C ILE A 115 13.81 -10.53 -5.30
N ALA A 116 13.39 -9.73 -6.29
CA ALA A 116 12.77 -10.24 -7.51
C ALA A 116 13.77 -11.02 -8.38
N ALA A 117 15.04 -10.59 -8.43
CA ALA A 117 16.10 -11.31 -9.13
C ALA A 117 16.41 -12.67 -8.45
N ILE A 118 16.50 -12.70 -7.12
CA ILE A 118 16.77 -13.93 -6.34
C ILE A 118 15.62 -14.93 -6.48
N LEU A 119 14.38 -14.49 -6.30
CA LEU A 119 13.20 -15.35 -6.49
C LEU A 119 13.12 -15.91 -7.90
N PHE A 120 13.43 -15.10 -8.92
CA PHE A 120 13.46 -15.55 -10.29
C PHE A 120 14.58 -16.58 -10.53
N ALA A 121 15.77 -16.38 -9.97
CA ALA A 121 16.87 -17.35 -10.06
C ALA A 121 16.49 -18.70 -9.43
N ILE A 122 15.87 -18.70 -8.24
CA ILE A 122 15.40 -19.91 -7.56
C ILE A 122 14.30 -20.60 -8.36
N LEU A 123 13.36 -19.84 -8.93
CA LEU A 123 12.25 -20.39 -9.70
C LEU A 123 12.72 -21.02 -11.02
N ASN A 124 13.71 -20.43 -11.70
CA ASN A 124 14.30 -20.99 -12.91
C ASN A 124 15.13 -22.25 -12.62
N LEU A 125 15.74 -22.35 -11.44
CA LEU A 125 16.48 -23.54 -11.02
C LEU A 125 15.56 -24.77 -10.91
N PHE A 126 14.29 -24.58 -10.55
CA PHE A 126 13.36 -25.69 -10.30
C PHE A 126 12.49 -26.06 -11.52
N LEU A 127 12.13 -25.10 -12.38
CA LEU A 127 11.10 -25.30 -13.40
C LEU A 127 11.61 -25.54 -14.83
N MET A 128 12.90 -25.34 -15.14
CA MET A 128 13.48 -25.53 -16.49
C MET A 128 12.69 -24.86 -17.65
N MET A 129 11.76 -23.94 -17.36
CA MET A 129 10.98 -23.21 -18.35
C MET A 129 11.70 -21.90 -18.66
N GLY A 130 12.12 -21.73 -19.92
CA GLY A 130 12.94 -20.62 -20.38
C GLY A 130 12.44 -19.24 -19.93
N THR A 131 13.40 -18.35 -19.71
CA THR A 131 13.20 -17.00 -19.18
C THR A 131 12.45 -16.09 -20.17
N SER A 132 11.12 -16.06 -20.11
CA SER A 132 10.34 -14.97 -20.70
C SER A 132 9.99 -13.96 -19.61
N SER A 133 10.88 -12.98 -19.38
CA SER A 133 10.66 -11.93 -18.36
C SER A 133 10.58 -10.54 -18.99
N SER A 134 9.45 -9.87 -18.80
CA SER A 134 9.27 -8.45 -19.14
C SER A 134 8.44 -7.75 -18.07
N ARG A 135 9.00 -7.67 -16.86
CA ARG A 135 8.46 -6.86 -15.75
C ARG A 135 9.53 -5.95 -15.18
N PHE A 136 10.11 -5.13 -16.05
CA PHE A 136 11.09 -4.11 -15.68
C PHE A 136 10.39 -2.85 -15.16
N LYS A 137 10.77 -2.37 -13.96
CA LYS A 137 10.41 -1.03 -13.49
C LYS A 137 11.50 -0.05 -13.97
N SER A 138 11.12 1.03 -14.65
CA SER A 138 12.08 2.04 -15.09
C SER A 138 12.12 3.24 -14.14
N VAL A 139 13.32 3.59 -13.68
CA VAL A 139 13.60 4.77 -12.87
C VAL A 139 14.41 5.75 -13.72
N PHE A 140 14.13 7.04 -13.61
CA PHE A 140 14.89 8.09 -14.30
C PHE A 140 15.79 8.79 -13.31
N LYS A 141 17.03 9.08 -13.73
CA LYS A 141 18.03 9.81 -12.95
C LYS A 141 18.62 10.93 -13.78
N CYS A 142 18.70 12.13 -13.21
CA CYS A 142 19.40 13.26 -13.81
C CYS A 142 20.79 13.43 -13.20
N PHE A 143 21.82 13.66 -14.03
CA PHE A 143 23.20 13.85 -13.56
C PHE A 143 23.50 15.26 -13.07
N ASP A 144 22.78 16.27 -13.55
CA ASP A 144 23.03 17.66 -13.18
C ASP A 144 22.37 18.03 -11.85
N CYS A 145 21.16 17.52 -11.56
CA CYS A 145 20.46 17.79 -10.31
C CYS A 145 20.47 16.61 -9.32
N GLY A 146 20.95 15.44 -9.74
CA GLY A 146 21.05 14.23 -8.90
C GLY A 146 19.71 13.60 -8.52
N LYS A 147 18.57 14.15 -8.96
CA LYS A 147 17.23 13.65 -8.60
C LYS A 147 16.90 12.36 -9.34
N GLU A 148 16.17 11.50 -8.63
CA GLU A 148 15.63 10.25 -9.14
C GLU A 148 14.10 10.29 -9.12
N TRP A 149 13.45 9.95 -10.24
CA TRP A 149 12.01 9.98 -10.35
C TRP A 149 11.42 8.83 -11.16
N LYS A 150 10.13 8.58 -10.95
CA LYS A 150 9.33 7.64 -11.74
C LYS A 150 8.12 8.36 -12.33
N PHE A 151 7.83 8.10 -13.60
CA PHE A 151 6.59 8.57 -14.23
C PHE A 151 5.42 7.66 -13.83
N LYS A 152 4.40 8.23 -13.19
CA LYS A 152 3.12 7.56 -12.96
C LYS A 152 2.12 8.08 -13.99
N LYS A 153 1.51 7.17 -14.76
CA LYS A 153 0.38 7.53 -15.61
C LYS A 153 -0.78 7.91 -14.70
N ASN A 154 -1.38 9.08 -14.92
CA ASN A 154 -2.56 9.46 -14.17
C ASN A 154 -3.68 8.46 -14.48
N LYS A 155 -4.25 7.82 -13.46
CA LYS A 155 -5.34 6.84 -13.59
C LYS A 155 -6.71 7.49 -13.39
N PHE A 156 -6.82 8.79 -13.66
CA PHE A 156 -8.10 9.49 -13.75
C PHE A 156 -8.56 9.45 -15.21
N VAL A 157 -9.31 8.39 -15.54
CA VAL A 157 -10.31 8.52 -16.60
C VAL A 157 -11.40 9.38 -16.00
N PHE A 158 -11.64 10.54 -16.61
CA PHE A 158 -12.80 11.38 -16.37
C PHE A 158 -14.07 10.51 -16.29
N LEU A 159 -14.66 10.37 -15.11
CA LEU A 159 -16.10 10.15 -15.01
C LEU A 159 -16.74 11.46 -15.48
N THR A 160 -17.03 11.51 -16.78
CA THR A 160 -17.80 12.60 -17.38
C THR A 160 -19.26 12.24 -17.14
N ILE A 161 -19.88 13.00 -16.23
CA ILE A 161 -21.31 13.30 -16.03
C ILE A 161 -22.25 12.08 -15.95
#